data_AF-A0A6J1X724-F1
#
_entry.id   AF-A0A6J1X724-F1
#
_cell.length_a   1.000
_cell.length_b   1.000
_cell.length_c   1.000
_cell.angle_alpha   90.00
_cell.angle_beta   90.00
_cell.angle_gamma   90.00
#
_symmetry.space_group_name_H-M   'P 1'
#
loop_
_entity.id
_entity.type
_entity.pdbx_description
1 polymer ?
#
loop_
_entity_poly.entity_id
_entity_poly.type
_entity_poly.pdbx_seq_one_letter_code
_entity_poly.pdbx_strand_id
1 'polypeptide(L)'
;MKIPKIRILQGDGPVNVNAALDDVTVTGFGETEVLLSQVDSKTYDFYTRVRVPKIRIEGTYDLKGKILLIPLVGRGRCWFEPKNMTIDIVSDVKLYEKDDFVFFNVTSAHVKYTIGGLTLRMNNLFDGINSLEDSTNAYLNANWRPVSESLRPILSKTIEDILLGFLQQLFHNLPGNFMIGDIKYNPSKKVDKKV
;
A
#
# COMPACT_ATOMS: atom_id res chain seq x y z
N MET A 1 9.39 -2.94 8.25
CA MET A 1 8.64 -4.02 7.57
C MET A 1 9.46 -4.49 6.37
N LYS A 2 9.49 -5.79 6.09
CA LYS A 2 10.17 -6.35 4.91
C LYS A 2 9.13 -6.91 3.94
N ILE A 3 9.28 -6.60 2.66
CA ILE A 3 8.47 -7.13 1.56
C ILE A 3 9.43 -7.85 0.60
N PRO A 4 9.29 -9.17 0.40
CA PRO A 4 10.26 -9.92 -0.40
C PRO A 4 10.38 -9.42 -1.84
N LYS A 5 9.23 -9.14 -2.49
CA LYS A 5 9.18 -8.75 -3.89
C LYS A 5 7.95 -7.93 -4.21
N ILE A 6 8.11 -6.90 -5.04
CA ILE A 6 7.03 -6.13 -5.66
C ILE A 6 7.24 -6.18 -7.17
N ARG A 7 6.19 -6.52 -7.92
CA ARG A 7 6.23 -6.51 -9.39
C ARG A 7 5.35 -5.37 -9.89
N ILE A 8 5.89 -4.57 -10.81
CA ILE A 8 5.18 -3.48 -11.45
C ILE A 8 5.15 -3.76 -12.94
N LEU A 9 3.97 -4.05 -13.46
CA LEU A 9 3.72 -4.14 -14.89
C LEU A 9 2.69 -3.07 -15.24
N GLN A 10 3.16 -2.01 -15.89
CA GLN A 10 2.34 -0.89 -16.34
C GLN A 10 2.54 -0.73 -17.85
N GLY A 11 1.46 -0.77 -18.63
CA GLY A 11 1.51 -0.70 -20.08
C GLY A 11 0.89 0.56 -20.70
N ASP A 12 0.20 1.36 -19.90
CA ASP A 12 -0.60 2.51 -20.37
C ASP A 12 -0.21 3.81 -19.68
N GLY A 13 -0.41 4.92 -20.39
CA GLY A 13 -0.14 6.27 -19.92
C GLY A 13 1.33 6.66 -19.94
N PRO A 14 1.72 7.64 -19.11
CA PRO A 14 3.06 8.21 -19.13
C PRO A 14 4.11 7.29 -18.50
N VAL A 15 3.73 6.12 -17.97
CA VAL A 15 4.67 5.12 -17.45
C VAL A 15 4.37 3.80 -18.16
N ASN A 16 5.32 3.27 -18.93
CA ASN A 16 5.23 1.95 -19.54
C ASN A 16 6.45 1.14 -19.12
N VAL A 17 6.31 0.31 -18.09
CA VAL A 17 7.45 -0.37 -17.47
C VAL A 17 7.10 -1.80 -17.10
N ASN A 18 8.11 -2.66 -17.23
CA ASN A 18 8.21 -3.91 -16.50
C ASN A 18 9.33 -3.75 -15.47
N ALA A 19 8.95 -3.70 -14.20
CA ALA A 19 9.87 -3.52 -13.10
C ALA A 19 9.64 -4.57 -12.01
N ALA A 20 10.71 -4.93 -11.32
CA ALA A 20 10.66 -5.66 -10.07
C ALA A 20 11.45 -4.89 -9.02
N LEU A 21 10.94 -4.86 -7.80
CA LEU A 21 11.69 -4.51 -6.61
C LEU A 21 11.83 -5.76 -5.75
N ASP A 22 13.04 -6.02 -5.28
CA ASP A 22 13.42 -7.15 -4.44
C ASP A 22 14.03 -6.65 -3.13
N ASP A 23 13.88 -7.46 -2.07
CA ASP A 23 14.38 -7.17 -0.72
C ASP A 23 13.93 -5.80 -0.18
N VAL A 24 12.67 -5.46 -0.43
CA VAL A 24 12.13 -4.14 -0.09
C VAL A 24 12.00 -4.01 1.42
N THR A 25 12.63 -2.98 1.96
CA THR A 25 12.48 -2.56 3.35
C THR A 25 11.68 -1.27 3.40
N VAL A 26 10.67 -1.25 4.27
CA VAL A 26 9.86 -0.08 4.54
C VAL A 26 9.99 0.32 6.00
N THR A 27 10.40 1.56 6.26
CA THR A 27 10.60 2.13 7.59
C THR A 27 9.83 3.44 7.74
N GLY A 28 9.51 3.83 8.97
CA GLY A 28 8.83 5.10 9.29
C GLY A 28 7.36 4.97 9.69
N PHE A 29 6.75 3.80 9.49
CA PHE A 29 5.37 3.56 9.95
C PHE A 29 5.17 3.71 11.47
N GLY A 30 6.22 3.65 12.29
CA GLY A 30 6.11 3.82 13.74
C GLY A 30 5.62 5.20 14.19
N GLU A 31 5.72 6.22 13.33
CA GLU A 31 5.25 7.59 13.59
C GLU A 31 3.87 7.85 12.96
N THR A 32 3.14 6.80 12.57
CA THR A 32 1.82 6.95 11.94
C THR A 32 0.81 7.53 12.92
N GLU A 33 0.14 8.60 12.51
CA GLU A 33 -0.92 9.25 13.28
C GLU A 33 -2.28 8.76 12.78
N VAL A 34 -3.13 8.26 13.68
CA VAL A 34 -4.52 7.99 13.36
C VAL A 34 -5.30 9.29 13.45
N LEU A 35 -5.80 9.78 12.33
CA LEU A 35 -6.57 11.02 12.26
C LEU A 35 -8.06 10.79 12.52
N LEU A 36 -8.57 9.65 12.06
CA LEU A 36 -9.97 9.25 12.24
C LEU A 36 -10.04 7.73 12.19
N SER A 37 -10.82 7.14 13.08
CA SER A 37 -11.16 5.72 13.06
C SER A 37 -12.64 5.59 13.40
N GLN A 38 -13.39 4.96 12.52
CA GLN A 38 -14.83 4.76 12.64
C GLN A 38 -15.17 3.32 12.30
N VAL A 39 -16.24 2.82 12.90
CA VAL A 39 -16.77 1.49 12.65
C VAL A 39 -18.25 1.63 12.32
N ASP A 40 -18.69 0.98 11.25
CA ASP A 40 -20.11 0.90 10.94
C ASP A 40 -20.81 -0.05 11.93
N SER A 41 -21.80 0.45 12.67
CA SER A 41 -22.51 -0.34 13.69
C SER A 41 -23.33 -1.52 13.16
N LYS A 42 -23.57 -1.61 11.85
CA LYS A 42 -24.35 -2.67 11.21
C LYS A 42 -23.48 -3.69 10.52
N THR A 43 -22.47 -3.25 9.77
CA THR A 43 -21.58 -4.14 9.01
C THR A 43 -20.30 -4.50 9.77
N TYR A 44 -19.93 -3.68 10.76
CA TYR A 44 -18.62 -3.71 11.45
C TYR A 44 -17.44 -3.42 10.53
N ASP A 45 -17.68 -2.81 9.37
CA ASP A 45 -16.62 -2.35 8.48
C ASP A 45 -15.88 -1.18 9.13
N PHE A 46 -14.56 -1.18 9.00
CA PHE A 46 -13.71 -0.15 9.56
C PHE A 46 -13.36 0.88 8.50
N TYR A 47 -13.51 2.15 8.85
CA TYR A 47 -12.90 3.25 8.12
C TYR A 47 -11.83 3.90 8.99
N THR A 48 -10.59 3.89 8.50
CA THR A 48 -9.46 4.50 9.19
C THR A 48 -8.74 5.46 8.25
N ARG A 49 -8.57 6.71 8.69
CA ARG A 49 -7.70 7.69 8.04
C ARG A 49 -6.45 7.87 8.88
N VAL A 50 -5.30 7.70 8.25
CA VAL A 50 -3.99 7.89 8.88
C VAL A 50 -3.15 8.91 8.14
N ARG A 51 -2.30 9.62 8.87
CA ARG A 51 -1.19 10.40 8.34
C ARG A 51 0.11 9.68 8.63
N VAL A 52 0.96 9.56 7.61
CA VAL A 52 2.30 8.98 7.76
C VAL A 52 3.31 10.11 7.53
N PRO A 53 3.91 10.68 8.60
CA PRO A 53 4.76 11.87 8.50
C PRO A 53 5.99 11.63 7.63
N LYS A 54 6.67 10.50 7.84
CA LYS A 54 7.87 10.12 7.11
C LYS A 54 7.89 8.63 6.87
N ILE A 55 8.17 8.25 5.65
CA ILE A 55 8.37 6.85 5.27
C ILE A 55 9.52 6.77 4.27
N ARG A 56 10.28 5.68 4.38
CA ARG A 56 11.37 5.34 3.47
C ARG A 56 11.11 3.93 2.96
N ILE A 57 11.15 3.80 1.63
CA ILE A 57 11.08 2.53 0.93
C ILE A 57 12.41 2.35 0.23
N GLU A 58 13.11 1.25 0.47
CA GLU A 58 14.41 0.97 -0.12
C GLU A 58 14.52 -0.50 -0.52
N GLY A 59 15.32 -0.80 -1.54
CA GLY A 59 15.52 -2.16 -2.01
C GLY A 59 16.39 -2.19 -3.27
N THR A 60 16.42 -3.35 -3.92
CA THR A 60 17.02 -3.48 -5.26
C THR A 60 15.94 -3.47 -6.33
N TYR A 61 16.24 -2.89 -7.49
CA TYR A 61 15.33 -2.87 -8.63
C TYR A 61 15.93 -3.54 -9.86
N ASP A 62 15.08 -4.09 -10.70
CA ASP A 62 15.32 -4.41 -12.11
C ASP A 62 14.21 -3.73 -12.92
N LEU A 63 14.58 -2.81 -13.80
CA LEU A 63 13.64 -1.98 -14.56
C LEU A 63 13.96 -2.06 -16.05
N LYS A 64 12.92 -2.29 -16.85
CA LYS A 64 12.95 -2.08 -18.30
C LYS A 64 11.67 -1.41 -18.75
N GLY A 65 11.80 -0.29 -19.46
CA GLY A 65 10.66 0.37 -20.08
C GLY A 65 10.91 1.84 -20.35
N LYS A 66 9.87 2.64 -20.19
CA LYS A 66 9.85 4.07 -20.42
C LYS A 66 9.07 4.75 -19.31
N ILE A 67 9.69 5.73 -18.66
CA ILE A 67 9.02 6.61 -17.70
C ILE A 67 8.99 8.00 -18.30
N LEU A 68 7.78 8.56 -18.42
CA LEU A 68 7.48 9.76 -19.18
C LEU A 68 7.97 9.63 -20.63
N LEU A 69 8.98 10.41 -21.00
CA LEU A 69 9.63 10.36 -22.32
C LEU A 69 10.94 9.58 -22.30
N ILE A 70 11.42 9.15 -21.12
CA ILE A 70 12.77 8.61 -20.95
C ILE A 70 12.72 7.08 -21.01
N PRO A 71 13.40 6.44 -21.97
CA PRO A 71 13.63 5.00 -21.93
C PRO A 71 14.60 4.67 -20.79
N LEU A 72 14.19 3.77 -19.91
CA LEU A 72 14.97 3.36 -18.74
C LEU A 72 15.21 1.86 -18.76
N VAL A 73 16.49 1.51 -18.66
CA VAL A 73 16.97 0.17 -18.35
C VAL A 73 17.99 0.31 -17.24
N GLY A 74 17.86 -0.48 -16.19
CA GLY A 74 18.82 -0.44 -15.11
C GLY A 74 18.52 -1.46 -14.03
N ARG A 75 19.57 -1.79 -13.28
CA ARG A 75 19.52 -2.70 -12.13
C ARG A 75 20.42 -2.18 -11.05
N GLY A 76 19.88 -1.99 -9.85
CA GLY A 76 20.68 -1.45 -8.76
C GLY A 76 19.89 -1.22 -7.50
N ARG A 77 20.46 -0.44 -6.59
CA ARG A 77 19.76 -0.01 -5.37
C ARG A 77 18.88 1.18 -5.67
N CYS A 78 17.69 1.21 -5.09
CA CYS A 78 16.78 2.33 -5.18
C CYS A 78 16.21 2.69 -3.81
N TRP A 79 15.72 3.92 -3.71
CA TRP A 79 14.91 4.34 -2.59
C TRP A 79 13.87 5.38 -3.00
N PHE A 80 12.80 5.46 -2.21
CA PHE A 80 11.66 6.34 -2.40
C PHE A 80 11.20 6.91 -1.05
N GLU A 81 10.89 8.20 -1.04
CA GLU A 81 10.39 8.96 0.10
C GLU A 81 9.20 9.83 -0.34
N PRO A 82 7.96 9.31 -0.25
CA PRO A 82 6.78 10.15 -0.38
C PRO A 82 6.69 11.11 0.83
N LYS A 83 6.16 12.31 0.57
CA LYS A 83 6.01 13.39 1.56
C LYS A 83 4.55 13.70 1.79
N ASN A 84 4.19 14.09 3.00
CA ASN A 84 2.82 14.47 3.40
C ASN A 84 1.80 13.39 3.01
N MET A 85 2.09 12.14 3.36
CA MET A 85 1.25 11.02 2.97
C MET A 85 0.03 10.90 3.90
N THR A 86 -1.16 10.83 3.31
CA THR A 86 -2.40 10.48 4.00
C THR A 86 -3.01 9.25 3.33
N ILE A 87 -3.50 8.32 4.13
CA ILE A 87 -4.08 7.06 3.65
C ILE A 87 -5.47 6.90 4.26
N ASP A 88 -6.44 6.66 3.40
CA ASP A 88 -7.79 6.23 3.71
C ASP A 88 -7.89 4.72 3.49
N ILE A 89 -8.28 4.00 4.54
CA ILE A 89 -8.40 2.55 4.56
C ILE A 89 -9.85 2.21 4.89
N VAL A 90 -10.50 1.44 4.01
CA VAL A 90 -11.80 0.81 4.26
C VAL A 90 -11.58 -0.69 4.35
N SER A 91 -11.97 -1.32 5.46
CA SER A 91 -11.81 -2.75 5.67
C SER A 91 -13.17 -3.43 5.80
N ASP A 92 -13.45 -4.39 4.92
CA ASP A 92 -14.71 -5.15 4.95
C ASP A 92 -14.61 -6.30 5.95
N VAL A 93 -15.57 -6.39 6.88
CA VAL A 93 -15.52 -7.33 8.01
C VAL A 93 -16.67 -8.32 7.99
N LYS A 94 -16.37 -9.56 8.32
CA LYS A 94 -17.35 -10.59 8.68
C LYS A 94 -17.12 -11.04 10.10
N LEU A 95 -18.19 -11.13 10.87
CA LEU A 95 -18.13 -11.71 12.20
C LEU A 95 -18.12 -13.23 12.11
N TYR A 96 -17.35 -13.87 12.98
CA TYR A 96 -17.41 -15.32 13.20
C TYR A 96 -17.22 -15.64 14.68
N GLU A 97 -17.79 -16.75 15.12
CA GLU A 97 -17.62 -17.26 16.48
C GLU A 97 -16.51 -18.31 16.54
N LYS A 98 -15.74 -18.26 17.63
CA LYS A 98 -14.71 -19.23 17.98
C LYS A 98 -14.55 -19.23 19.51
N ASP A 99 -14.60 -20.39 20.14
CA ASP A 99 -14.39 -20.56 21.58
C ASP A 99 -15.26 -19.62 22.45
N ASP A 100 -16.55 -19.48 22.10
CA ASP A 100 -17.53 -18.57 22.74
C ASP A 100 -17.22 -17.06 22.62
N PHE A 101 -16.24 -16.69 21.80
CA PHE A 101 -15.92 -15.31 21.45
C PHE A 101 -16.30 -14.99 20.01
N VAL A 102 -16.72 -13.74 19.78
CA VAL A 102 -16.94 -13.19 18.43
C VAL A 102 -15.65 -12.52 17.97
N PHE A 103 -15.19 -12.85 16.78
CA PHE A 103 -13.99 -12.31 16.15
C PHE A 103 -14.32 -11.54 14.87
N PHE A 104 -13.44 -10.61 14.51
CA PHE A 104 -13.46 -9.94 13.22
C PHE A 104 -12.66 -10.75 12.20
N ASN A 105 -13.29 -11.15 11.10
CA ASN A 105 -12.62 -11.66 9.92
C ASN A 105 -12.59 -10.56 8.86
N VAL A 106 -11.43 -9.91 8.69
CA VAL A 106 -11.23 -8.91 7.64
C VAL A 106 -11.11 -9.63 6.30
N THR A 107 -12.06 -9.36 5.41
CA THR A 107 -12.17 -10.04 4.11
C THR A 107 -11.60 -9.23 2.95
N SER A 108 -11.48 -7.92 3.12
CA SER A 108 -10.85 -7.03 2.15
C SER A 108 -10.28 -5.80 2.86
N ALA A 109 -9.36 -5.12 2.20
CA ALA A 109 -8.93 -3.77 2.54
C ALA A 109 -8.85 -2.98 1.23
N HIS A 110 -9.46 -1.79 1.20
CA HIS A 110 -9.44 -0.87 0.07
C HIS A 110 -8.67 0.39 0.47
N VAL A 111 -7.75 0.81 -0.39
CA VAL A 111 -6.80 1.89 -0.05
C VAL A 111 -6.88 3.03 -1.05
N LYS A 112 -7.11 4.23 -0.52
CA LYS A 112 -6.86 5.48 -1.24
C LYS A 112 -5.78 6.25 -0.50
N TYR A 113 -4.76 6.69 -1.22
CA TYR A 113 -3.69 7.48 -0.62
C TYR A 113 -3.44 8.76 -1.41
N THR A 114 -2.96 9.77 -0.71
CA THR A 114 -2.47 11.01 -1.28
C THR A 114 -1.06 11.28 -0.78
N ILE A 115 -0.24 11.89 -1.64
CA ILE A 115 1.11 12.34 -1.30
C ILE A 115 1.26 13.78 -1.79
N GLY A 116 1.92 14.62 -1.00
CA GLY A 116 2.25 16.01 -1.37
C GLY A 116 3.55 16.13 -2.15
N GLY A 117 4.39 15.09 -2.14
CA GLY A 117 5.66 15.04 -2.85
C GLY A 117 6.21 13.63 -2.92
N LEU A 118 7.21 13.43 -3.76
CA LEU A 118 8.01 12.21 -3.79
C LEU A 118 9.45 12.58 -4.10
N THR A 119 10.37 12.04 -3.32
CA THR A 119 11.79 12.07 -3.63
C THR A 119 12.29 10.64 -3.84
N LEU A 120 13.09 10.41 -4.87
CA LEU A 120 13.61 9.09 -5.21
C LEU A 120 15.06 9.14 -5.66
N ARG A 121 15.71 7.99 -5.56
CA ARG A 121 16.98 7.69 -6.21
C ARG A 121 16.96 6.29 -6.78
N MET A 122 17.43 6.15 -8.00
CA MET A 122 17.77 4.89 -8.62
C MET A 122 19.24 4.95 -9.00
N ASN A 123 20.03 4.01 -8.47
CA ASN A 123 21.46 3.92 -8.74
C ASN A 123 21.74 2.84 -9.79
N ASN A 124 22.84 3.01 -10.51
CA ASN A 124 23.25 2.17 -11.64
C ASN A 124 22.23 2.21 -12.79
N LEU A 125 21.77 3.43 -13.10
CA LEU A 125 21.08 3.71 -14.36
C LEU A 125 22.09 3.86 -15.49
N PHE A 126 21.73 3.38 -16.70
CA PHE A 126 22.59 3.49 -17.90
C PHE A 126 24.01 2.95 -17.67
N ASP A 127 24.12 1.78 -17.03
CA ASP A 127 25.38 1.13 -16.68
C ASP A 127 26.34 2.02 -15.86
N GLY A 128 25.79 2.93 -15.05
CA GLY A 128 26.54 3.75 -14.11
C GLY A 128 27.11 5.04 -14.70
N ILE A 129 26.63 5.51 -15.86
CA ILE A 129 27.00 6.83 -16.39
C ILE A 129 26.40 7.92 -15.48
N ASN A 130 27.21 8.41 -14.53
CA ASN A 130 26.79 9.33 -13.46
C ASN A 130 26.02 10.55 -13.96
N SER A 131 26.45 11.19 -15.05
CA SER A 131 25.78 12.38 -15.59
C SER A 131 24.36 12.10 -16.08
N LEU A 132 24.14 10.94 -16.70
CA LEU A 132 22.82 10.50 -17.16
C LEU A 132 21.95 10.03 -15.99
N GLU A 133 22.55 9.31 -15.03
CA GLU A 133 21.88 8.89 -13.80
C GLU A 133 21.38 10.10 -13.00
N ASP A 134 22.23 11.09 -12.75
CA ASP A 134 21.87 12.27 -11.96
C ASP A 134 20.81 13.12 -12.66
N SER A 135 20.97 13.34 -13.97
CA SER A 135 19.99 14.08 -14.78
C SER A 135 18.63 13.37 -14.79
N THR A 136 18.63 12.03 -14.89
CA THR A 136 17.40 11.23 -14.89
C THR A 136 16.72 11.24 -13.54
N ASN A 137 17.47 11.07 -12.45
CA ASN A 137 16.92 11.17 -11.10
C ASN A 137 16.35 12.58 -10.85
N ALA A 138 17.05 13.64 -11.25
CA ALA A 138 16.56 15.01 -11.13
C ALA A 138 15.25 15.21 -11.90
N TYR A 139 15.18 14.70 -13.14
CA TYR A 139 13.97 14.77 -13.96
C TYR A 139 12.79 14.02 -13.34
N LEU A 140 13.00 12.80 -12.83
CA LEU A 140 11.95 12.03 -12.17
C LEU A 140 11.46 12.69 -10.88
N ASN A 141 12.37 13.28 -10.10
CA ASN A 141 12.03 14.03 -8.90
C ASN A 141 11.24 15.32 -9.22
N ALA A 142 11.61 16.03 -10.29
CA ALA A 142 10.87 17.22 -10.74
C ALA A 142 9.47 16.86 -11.29
N ASN A 143 9.34 15.69 -11.92
CA ASN A 143 8.11 15.23 -12.56
C ASN A 143 7.46 14.05 -11.81
N TRP A 144 7.58 14.03 -10.49
CA TRP A 144 7.15 12.89 -9.68
C TRP A 144 5.65 12.61 -9.76
N ARG A 145 4.83 13.67 -9.93
CA ARG A 145 3.37 13.59 -9.83
C ARG A 145 2.76 12.70 -10.93
N PRO A 146 3.01 12.94 -12.24
CA PRO A 146 2.54 12.05 -13.30
C PRO A 146 3.00 10.60 -13.13
N VAL A 147 4.24 10.39 -12.66
CA VAL A 147 4.78 9.04 -12.40
C VAL A 147 3.99 8.35 -11.28
N SER A 148 3.79 9.04 -10.15
CA SER A 148 3.03 8.51 -9.02
C SER A 148 1.55 8.25 -9.35
N GLU A 149 0.95 9.09 -10.18
CA GLU A 149 -0.44 8.97 -10.61
C GLU A 149 -0.64 7.77 -11.53
N SER A 150 0.28 7.57 -12.48
CA SER A 150 0.25 6.42 -13.39
C SER A 150 0.45 5.10 -12.68
N LEU A 151 1.26 5.06 -11.62
CA LEU A 151 1.53 3.85 -10.83
C LEU A 151 0.50 3.64 -9.71
N ARG A 152 -0.41 4.60 -9.47
CA ARG A 152 -1.35 4.54 -8.34
C ARG A 152 -2.15 3.23 -8.28
N PRO A 153 -2.77 2.72 -9.36
CA PRO A 153 -3.60 1.53 -9.27
C PRO A 153 -2.84 0.30 -8.75
N ILE A 154 -1.64 0.04 -9.28
CA ILE A 154 -0.83 -1.11 -8.91
C ILE A 154 -0.21 -0.96 -7.52
N LEU A 155 0.17 0.26 -7.12
CA LEU A 155 0.66 0.55 -5.79
C LEU A 155 -0.45 0.44 -4.73
N SER A 156 -1.64 0.99 -5.00
CA SER A 156 -2.82 0.83 -4.14
C SER A 156 -3.09 -0.65 -3.90
N LYS A 157 -3.14 -1.46 -4.97
CA LYS A 157 -3.40 -2.91 -4.83
C LYS A 157 -2.32 -3.61 -4.00
N THR A 158 -1.06 -3.26 -4.20
CA THR A 158 0.05 -3.81 -3.40
C THR A 158 -0.10 -3.46 -1.91
N ILE A 159 -0.49 -2.23 -1.60
CA ILE A 159 -0.72 -1.77 -0.22
C ILE A 159 -1.94 -2.48 0.38
N GLU A 160 -3.02 -2.65 -0.38
CA GLU A 160 -4.22 -3.39 0.03
C GLU A 160 -3.89 -4.82 0.43
N ASP A 161 -3.12 -5.55 -0.38
CA ASP A 161 -2.75 -6.94 -0.11
C ASP A 161 -1.88 -7.07 1.15
N ILE A 162 -0.95 -6.13 1.37
CA ILE A 162 -0.12 -6.08 2.58
C ILE A 162 -0.97 -5.77 3.81
N LEU A 163 -1.86 -4.77 3.73
CA LEU A 163 -2.73 -4.39 4.85
C LEU A 163 -3.71 -5.51 5.18
N LEU A 164 -4.29 -6.17 4.18
CA LEU A 164 -5.20 -7.29 4.41
C LEU A 164 -4.53 -8.41 5.21
N GLY A 165 -3.33 -8.83 4.80
CA GLY A 165 -2.58 -9.86 5.53
C GLY A 165 -2.24 -9.45 6.97
N PHE A 166 -1.84 -8.20 7.16
CA PHE A 166 -1.57 -7.65 8.49
C PHE A 166 -2.83 -7.60 9.37
N LEU A 167 -3.94 -7.06 8.86
CA LEU A 167 -5.20 -6.94 9.61
C LEU A 167 -5.76 -8.32 9.93
N GLN A 168 -5.72 -9.28 9.00
CA GLN A 168 -6.12 -10.65 9.27
C GLN A 168 -5.31 -11.28 10.41
N GLN A 169 -3.99 -11.10 10.42
CA GLN A 169 -3.14 -11.60 11.48
C GLN A 169 -3.43 -10.94 12.84
N LEU A 170 -3.69 -9.62 12.85
CA LEU A 170 -4.05 -8.90 14.06
C LEU A 170 -5.39 -9.38 14.63
N PHE A 171 -6.45 -9.35 13.83
CA PHE A 171 -7.81 -9.64 14.28
C PHE A 171 -8.08 -11.12 14.51
N HIS A 172 -7.28 -12.03 13.92
CA HIS A 172 -7.41 -13.47 14.20
C HIS A 172 -7.11 -13.81 15.67
N ASN A 173 -6.30 -13.00 16.35
CA ASN A 173 -5.84 -13.27 17.70
C ASN A 173 -6.52 -12.38 18.76
N LEU A 174 -7.44 -11.50 18.34
CA LEU A 174 -8.10 -10.55 19.23
C LEU A 174 -9.62 -10.66 19.09
N PRO A 175 -10.32 -11.17 20.12
CA PRO A 175 -11.78 -11.15 20.15
C PRO A 175 -12.32 -9.74 19.95
N GLY A 176 -13.32 -9.61 19.07
CA GLY A 176 -13.89 -8.32 18.70
C GLY A 176 -14.51 -7.59 19.89
N ASN A 177 -15.05 -8.33 20.86
CA ASN A 177 -15.66 -7.75 22.07
C ASN A 177 -14.65 -7.00 22.96
N PHE A 178 -13.34 -7.26 22.84
CA PHE A 178 -12.30 -6.46 23.49
C PHE A 178 -12.03 -5.14 22.76
N MET A 179 -12.44 -5.01 21.49
CA MET A 179 -12.32 -3.79 20.72
C MET A 179 -13.59 -2.94 20.75
N ILE A 180 -14.75 -3.59 20.69
CA ILE A 180 -16.07 -2.95 20.64
C ILE A 180 -16.99 -3.71 21.60
N GLY A 181 -17.38 -3.08 22.71
CA GLY A 181 -18.09 -3.75 23.80
C GLY A 181 -19.55 -4.14 23.49
N ASP A 182 -20.15 -3.56 22.45
CA ASP A 182 -21.56 -3.72 22.08
C ASP A 182 -21.79 -4.53 20.80
N ILE A 183 -20.86 -5.44 20.47
CA ILE A 183 -21.02 -6.34 19.31
C ILE A 183 -22.26 -7.23 19.48
N LYS A 184 -23.17 -7.09 18.52
CA LYS A 184 -24.33 -7.96 18.33
C LYS A 184 -24.02 -8.97 17.23
N TYR A 185 -23.70 -10.20 17.62
CA TYR A 185 -23.62 -11.32 16.69
C TYR A 185 -24.97 -12.05 16.63
N ASN A 186 -25.50 -12.24 15.42
CA ASN A 186 -26.68 -13.06 15.19
C ASN A 186 -26.40 -14.00 14.01
N PRO A 187 -26.15 -15.30 14.26
CA PRO A 187 -25.74 -16.26 13.22
C PRO A 187 -26.81 -16.53 12.14
N SER A 188 -28.02 -15.96 12.27
CA SER A 188 -29.21 -16.33 11.50
C SER A 188 -29.38 -15.67 10.12
N LYS A 189 -28.49 -14.77 9.68
CA LYS A 189 -28.59 -14.18 8.31
C LYS A 189 -27.85 -15.05 7.28
N LYS A 190 -28.27 -16.31 7.13
CA LYS A 190 -28.04 -17.03 5.87
C LYS A 190 -29.02 -16.48 4.85
N VAL A 191 -28.49 -16.14 3.68
CA VAL A 191 -29.20 -15.65 2.50
C VAL A 191 -30.37 -16.58 2.18
N ASP A 192 -31.60 -16.08 2.32
CA ASP A 192 -32.76 -16.68 1.66
C ASP A 192 -32.52 -16.61 0.15
N LYS A 193 -32.05 -17.72 -0.42
CA LYS A 193 -32.17 -17.96 -1.86
C LYS A 193 -33.66 -18.10 -2.15
N LYS A 194 -34.27 -17.03 -2.67
CA LYS A 194 -35.60 -17.12 -3.26
C LYS A 194 -35.57 -18.13 -4.42
N VAL A 195 -36.47 -19.10 -4.29
CA VAL A 195 -36.95 -20.03 -5.32
C VAL A 195 -37.60 -19.26 -6.45
#